data_AF-A8LZX6-F1
#
_entry.id   AF-A8LZX6-F1
#
_cell.length_a   1.000
_cell.length_b   1.000
_cell.length_c   1.000
_cell.angle_alpha   90.00
_cell.angle_beta   90.00
_cell.angle_gamma   90.00
#
_symmetry.space_group_name_H-M   'P 1'
#
loop_
_entity.id
_entity.type
_entity.pdbx_description
1 polymer ?
#
loop_
_entity_poly.entity_id
_entity_poly.type
_entity_poly.pdbx_seq_one_letter_code
_entity_poly.pdbx_strand_id
1 'polypeptide(L)' 'MATHARPTPIGLSPAQLRNRMIVSARRIIVEHWPRVDRCPVCGSTWPCTPTGYAYDYLASVGQGDWAPPEQVLGRR' A
#
# COMPACT_ATOMS: atom_id res chain seq x y z
N MET A 1 24.04 31.77 -13.41
CA MET A 1 23.59 30.37 -13.58
C MET A 1 23.40 29.78 -12.19
N ALA A 2 22.17 29.46 -11.80
CA ALA A 2 21.92 28.76 -10.54
C ALA A 2 22.21 27.27 -10.74
N THR A 3 23.23 26.74 -10.08
CA THR A 3 23.55 25.32 -10.09
C THR A 3 22.51 24.60 -9.23
N HIS A 4 21.51 23.97 -9.85
CA HIS A 4 20.57 23.12 -9.13
C HIS A 4 21.33 21.90 -8.59
N ALA A 5 21.64 21.91 -7.29
CA ALA A 5 22.18 20.74 -6.62
C ALA A 5 21.15 19.61 -6.73
N ARG A 6 21.50 18.53 -7.44
CA ARG A 6 20.67 17.33 -7.50
C ARG A 6 20.51 16.84 -6.05
N PRO A 7 19.28 16.68 -5.54
CA PRO A 7 19.10 16.12 -4.21
C PRO A 7 19.79 14.77 -4.15
N THR A 8 20.69 14.60 -3.19
CA THR A 8 21.29 13.30 -2.90
C THR A 8 20.16 12.30 -2.69
N PRO A 9 20.11 11.18 -3.42
CA PRO A 9 19.10 10.17 -3.16
C PRO A 9 19.23 9.79 -1.69
N ILE A 10 18.13 9.90 -0.94
CA ILE A 10 18.05 9.36 0.41
C ILE A 10 18.21 7.85 0.19
N GLY A 11 19.43 7.35 0.34
CA GLY A 11 19.76 5.95 0.19
C GLY A 11 19.04 5.19 1.28
N LEU A 12 17.84 4.71 0.98
CA LEU A 12 17.12 3.83 1.90
C LEU A 12 17.89 2.53 1.96
N SER A 13 18.14 2.05 3.18
CA SER A 13 18.56 0.68 3.34
C SER A 13 17.47 -0.26 2.80
N PRO A 14 17.80 -1.49 2.38
CA PRO A 14 16.81 -2.45 1.93
C PRO A 14 15.67 -2.67 2.94
N ALA A 15 15.97 -2.63 4.24
CA ALA A 15 14.97 -2.72 5.30
C ALA A 15 14.04 -1.51 5.35
N GLN A 16 14.58 -0.29 5.18
CA GLN A 16 13.76 0.94 5.13
C GLN A 16 12.85 0.96 3.90
N LEU A 17 13.34 0.52 2.74
CA LEU A 17 12.52 0.39 1.54
C LEU A 17 11.41 -0.65 1.74
N ARG A 18 11.74 -1.83 2.28
CA ARG A 18 10.74 -2.87 2.62
C ARG A 18 9.67 -2.33 3.55
N ASN A 19 10.06 -1.66 4.63
CA ASN A 19 9.12 -1.10 5.60
C ASN A 19 8.21 -0.04 4.96
N ARG A 20 8.75 0.83 4.10
CA ARG A 20 7.95 1.80 3.35
C ARG A 20 6.95 1.12 2.41
N MET A 21 7.37 0.09 1.68
CA MET A 21 6.49 -0.64 0.77
C MET A 21 5.39 -1.41 1.50
N ILE A 22 5.68 -1.98 2.68
CA ILE A 22 4.66 -2.60 3.55
C ILE A 22 3.59 -1.57 3.95
N VAL A 23 4.03 -0.38 4.38
CA VAL A 23 3.10 0.69 4.75
C VAL A 23 2.25 1.12 3.54
N SER A 24 2.85 1.27 2.37
CA SER A 24 2.11 1.60 1.14
C SER A 24 1.08 0.53 0.77
N ALA A 25 1.44 -0.75 0.81
CA ALA A 25 0.52 -1.85 0.48
C ALA A 25 -0.66 -1.90 1.47
N ARG A 26 -0.39 -1.77 2.77
CA ARG A 26 -1.44 -1.69 3.80
C ARG A 26 -2.37 -0.50 3.58
N ARG A 27 -1.82 0.65 3.19
CA ARG A 27 -2.61 1.86 2.89
C ARG A 27 -3.52 1.66 1.68
N ILE A 28 -3.04 1.03 0.61
CA ILE A 28 -3.89 0.66 -0.55
C ILE A 28 -5.06 -0.22 -0.11
N ILE A 29 -4.79 -1.23 0.71
CA ILE A 29 -5.84 -2.14 1.22
C ILE A 29 -6.88 -1.38 2.06
N VAL A 30 -6.46 -0.49 2.97
CA VAL A 30 -7.38 0.35 3.75
C VAL A 30 -8.19 1.25 2.81
N GLU A 31 -7.52 1.85 1.83
CA GLU A 31 -8.13 2.78 0.91
C GLU A 31 -9.24 2.13 0.09
N HIS A 32 -9.02 0.88 -0.31
CA HIS A 32 -9.91 0.09 -1.16
C HIS A 32 -10.89 -0.79 -0.35
N TRP A 33 -10.93 -0.66 0.98
CA TRP A 33 -11.87 -1.38 1.84
C TRP A 33 -13.27 -0.73 1.78
N PRO A 34 -14.38 -1.50 1.83
CA PRO A 34 -14.48 -2.95 2.07
C PRO A 34 -14.35 -3.83 0.82
N ARG A 35 -13.90 -5.08 1.04
CA ARG A 35 -13.74 -6.14 0.02
C ARG A 35 -15.09 -6.74 -0.41
N VAL A 36 -16.02 -5.91 -0.88
CA VAL A 36 -17.34 -6.31 -1.37
C VAL A 36 -17.33 -6.44 -2.90
N ASP A 37 -18.49 -6.67 -3.53
CA ASP A 37 -18.62 -6.92 -4.97
C ASP A 37 -17.91 -5.88 -5.86
N ARG A 38 -17.89 -4.60 -5.45
CA ARG A 38 -17.17 -3.53 -6.13
C ARG A 38 -16.24 -2.78 -5.20
N CYS A 39 -15.05 -2.47 -5.71
CA CYS A 39 -14.09 -1.62 -5.03
C CYS A 39 -14.61 -0.17 -4.96
N PRO A 40 -14.68 0.47 -3.78
CA PRO A 40 -15.18 1.84 -3.63
C PRO A 40 -14.27 2.89 -4.28
N VAL A 41 -12.98 2.58 -4.46
CA VAL A 41 -12.00 3.50 -5.08
C VAL A 41 -11.94 3.32 -6.60
N CYS A 42 -11.95 2.08 -7.09
CA CYS A 42 -11.76 1.79 -8.52
C CYS A 42 -13.08 1.64 -9.29
N GLY A 43 -14.20 1.36 -8.61
CA GLY A 43 -15.48 1.03 -9.23
C GLY A 43 -15.53 -0.34 -9.95
N SER A 44 -14.41 -1.05 -10.04
CA SER A 44 -14.30 -2.39 -10.63
C SER A 44 -14.78 -3.48 -9.68
N THR A 45 -15.01 -4.68 -10.21
CA THR A 45 -15.25 -5.86 -9.38
C THR A 45 -14.05 -6.15 -8.47
N TRP A 46 -14.33 -6.76 -7.33
CA TRP A 46 -13.30 -7.24 -6.44
C TRP A 46 -12.80 -8.64 -6.87
N PRO A 47 -11.49 -8.95 -6.75
CA PRO A 47 -10.41 -8.05 -6.35
C PRO A 47 -10.02 -7.07 -7.48
N CYS A 48 -9.87 -5.79 -7.13
CA CYS A 48 -9.32 -4.81 -8.06
C CYS A 48 -7.78 -4.91 -8.11
N THR A 49 -7.18 -4.59 -9.27
CA THR A 49 -5.74 -4.76 -9.52
C THR A 49 -4.83 -4.18 -8.43
N PRO A 50 -5.06 -2.95 -7.91
CA PRO A 50 -4.22 -2.39 -6.85
C PRO A 50 -4.23 -3.22 -5.57
N THR A 51 -5.41 -3.73 -5.17
CA THR A 51 -5.54 -4.59 -4.01
C THR A 51 -4.86 -5.95 -4.24
N GLY A 52 -4.94 -6.49 -5.45
CA GLY A 52 -4.19 -7.69 -5.86
C GLY A 52 -2.69 -7.53 -5.64
N TYR A 53 -2.08 -6.50 -6.24
CA TYR A 53 -0.65 -6.24 -6.05
C TYR A 53 -0.24 -5.94 -4.61
N ALA A 54 -1.10 -5.27 -3.84
CA ALA A 54 -0.84 -5.04 -2.43
C ALA A 54 -0.79 -6.37 -1.65
N TYR A 55 -1.71 -7.30 -1.91
CA TYR A 55 -1.70 -8.63 -1.29
C TYR A 55 -0.53 -9.49 -1.75
N ASP A 56 -0.22 -9.51 -3.05
CA ASP A 56 0.93 -10.24 -3.57
C ASP A 56 2.23 -9.78 -2.91
N TYR A 57 2.40 -8.45 -2.77
CA TYR A 57 3.55 -7.89 -2.08
C TYR A 57 3.57 -8.28 -0.59
N LEU A 58 2.46 -8.13 0.14
CA LEU A 58 2.40 -8.50 1.56
C LEU A 58 2.64 -10.00 1.77
N ALA A 59 2.13 -10.86 0.90
CA ALA A 59 2.40 -12.29 0.92
C ALA A 59 3.90 -12.57 0.73
N SER A 60 4.55 -11.88 -0.21
CA SER A 60 6.00 -12.03 -0.46
C SER A 60 6.88 -11.67 0.75
N VAL A 61 6.36 -10.91 1.71
CA VAL A 61 7.06 -10.52 2.95
C VAL A 61 6.46 -11.17 4.22
N GLY A 62 5.65 -12.22 4.06
CA GLY A 62 5.10 -13.01 5.17
C GLY A 62 3.92 -12.34 5.92
N GLN A 63 3.19 -11.44 5.25
CA GLN A 63 2.06 -10.69 5.82
C GLN A 63 0.79 -10.78 4.96
N GLY A 64 0.63 -11.86 4.18
CA GLY A 64 -0.47 -12.02 3.23
C GLY A 64 -1.87 -11.93 3.86
N ASP A 65 -2.02 -12.34 5.10
CA ASP A 65 -3.31 -12.36 5.81
C ASP A 65 -3.67 -11.03 6.49
N TRP A 66 -2.92 -9.97 6.19
CA TRP A 66 -3.16 -8.68 6.83
C TRP A 66 -4.51 -8.07 6.42
N ALA A 67 -5.26 -7.61 7.43
CA ALA A 67 -6.50 -6.84 7.27
C ALA A 67 -6.43 -5.55 8.10
N PRO A 68 -7.12 -4.46 7.67
CA PRO A 68 -7.24 -3.24 8.45
C PRO A 68 -7.87 -3.48 9.82
N PRO A 69 -7.32 -2.92 10.91
CA PRO A 69 -8.00 -2.87 12.19
C PRO A 69 -9.29 -2.04 12.11
N GLU A 70 -10.33 -2.43 12.86
CA GLU A 70 -11.62 -1.74 12.88
C GLU A 70 -11.49 -0.24 13.21
N GLN A 71 -10.54 0.12 14.09
CA GLN A 71 -10.30 1.51 14.48
C GLN A 71 -9.82 2.39 13.30
N VAL A 72 -9.20 1.79 12.29
CA VAL A 72 -8.76 2.48 11.07
C VAL A 72 -9.92 2.62 10.09
N LEU A 73 -10.83 1.65 10.06
CA LEU A 73 -12.01 1.66 9.20
C LEU A 73 -13.07 2.64 9.69
N GLY A 74 -13.32 2.71 11.00
CA GLY A 74 -14.33 3.62 11.58
C GLY A 74 -13.92 5.11 11.61
N ARG A 75 -12.70 5.45 11.19
CA ARG A 75 -12.22 6.83 11.05
C ARG A 75 -12.44 7.42 9.65
N ARG A 76 -13.05 6.65 8.74
CA ARG A 76 -13.43 7.07 7.39
C ARG A 76 -14.92 7.33 7.33
#